data_AF-A0A8T7ETR0-F1
#
_entry.id   AF-A0A8T7ETR0-F1
#
_cell.length_a   1.000
_cell.length_b   1.000
_cell.length_c   1.000
_cell.angle_alpha   90.00
_cell.angle_beta   90.00
_cell.angle_gamma   90.00
#
_symmetry.space_group_name_H-M   'P 1'
#
loop_
_entity.id
_entity.type
_entity.pdbx_description
1 polymer ?
#
loop_
_entity_poly.entity_id
_entity_poly.type
_entity_poly.pdbx_seq_one_letter_code
_entity_poly.pdbx_strand_id
1 'polypeptide(L)'
;MPSKAGQGFYKVTEHTRSSVDQIDGMLMAFGRTESASMLWESVWVSVWEVIPLLAQRGISRMKLDASGHGVLICAQPVPHDPRIVDLWGWSARPMNPVLLTALRDWAHREKYHALRLIVDSETAGLFGTDAESDPFSRITFALQV
;
A
#
# COMPACT_ATOMS: atom_id res chain seq x y z
N MET A 1 -19.53 -27.56 -14.73
CA MET A 1 -19.70 -26.35 -15.58
C MET A 1 -18.97 -25.21 -14.88
N PRO A 2 -17.98 -24.54 -15.50
CA PRO A 2 -17.27 -23.47 -14.83
C PRO A 2 -18.16 -22.23 -14.80
N SER A 3 -18.45 -21.73 -13.60
CA SER A 3 -19.28 -20.55 -13.37
C SER A 3 -18.63 -19.31 -13.97
N LYS A 4 -19.39 -18.54 -14.74
CA LYS A 4 -19.10 -17.13 -15.04
C LYS A 4 -19.15 -16.33 -13.73
N ALA A 5 -18.05 -16.28 -12.97
CA ALA A 5 -17.90 -15.42 -11.79
C ALA A 5 -17.60 -13.98 -12.27
N GLY A 6 -18.61 -13.32 -12.80
CA GLY A 6 -18.53 -11.99 -13.40
C GLY A 6 -18.71 -10.85 -12.40
N GLN A 7 -17.59 -10.40 -11.82
CA GLN A 7 -17.22 -9.02 -11.44
C GLN A 7 -16.21 -9.14 -10.29
N GLY A 8 -14.95 -8.76 -10.55
CA GLY A 8 -13.97 -8.65 -9.47
C GLY A 8 -14.52 -7.69 -8.41
N PHE A 9 -14.62 -8.13 -7.16
CA PHE A 9 -15.07 -7.32 -6.02
C PHE A 9 -14.16 -6.09 -5.77
N TYR A 10 -13.03 -6.04 -6.48
CA TYR A 10 -12.15 -4.90 -6.61
C TYR A 10 -11.66 -4.72 -8.05
N LYS A 11 -11.20 -3.51 -8.35
CA LYS A 11 -10.53 -3.13 -9.60
C LYS A 11 -9.17 -2.53 -9.27
N VAL A 12 -8.14 -2.93 -10.02
CA VAL A 12 -6.80 -2.31 -9.96
C VAL A 12 -6.53 -1.60 -11.27
N THR A 13 -6.01 -0.37 -11.18
CA THR A 13 -5.56 0.42 -12.32
C THR A 13 -4.20 1.04 -12.01
N GLU A 14 -3.30 1.05 -12.98
CA GLU A 14 -2.05 1.79 -12.86
C GLU A 14 -2.32 3.28 -12.59
N HIS A 15 -1.48 3.90 -11.75
CA HIS A 15 -1.62 5.30 -11.36
C HIS A 15 -0.25 5.99 -11.26
N THR A 16 0.18 6.62 -12.36
CA THR A 16 1.51 7.24 -12.48
C THR A 16 1.55 8.72 -12.11
N ARG A 17 0.39 9.36 -11.92
CA ARG A 17 0.32 10.78 -11.56
C ARG A 17 0.95 10.99 -10.18
N SER A 18 1.94 11.87 -10.08
CA SER A 18 2.77 12.07 -8.89
C SER A 18 2.46 13.35 -8.10
N SER A 19 1.49 14.14 -8.52
CA SER A 19 1.16 15.40 -7.85
C SER A 19 0.50 15.13 -6.49
N VAL A 20 0.96 15.84 -5.45
CA VAL A 20 0.57 15.57 -4.05
C VAL A 20 -0.85 16.08 -3.72
N ASP A 21 -1.43 16.95 -4.54
CA ASP A 21 -2.83 17.41 -4.42
C ASP A 21 -3.83 16.25 -4.44
N GLN A 22 -3.44 15.10 -4.98
CA GLN A 22 -4.27 13.90 -5.08
C GLN A 22 -4.58 13.25 -3.73
N ILE A 23 -3.76 13.51 -2.71
CA ILE A 23 -3.94 12.98 -1.36
C ILE A 23 -4.50 14.02 -0.39
N ASP A 24 -4.95 15.17 -0.90
CA ASP A 24 -5.61 16.17 -0.05
C ASP A 24 -6.88 15.59 0.58
N GLY A 25 -7.03 15.80 1.89
CA GLY A 25 -8.09 15.19 2.70
C GLY A 25 -8.02 13.67 2.85
N MET A 26 -6.98 12.99 2.33
CA MET A 26 -6.76 11.56 2.55
C MET A 26 -5.93 11.30 3.80
N LEU A 27 -6.15 10.13 4.39
CA LEU A 27 -5.29 9.56 5.42
C LEU A 27 -4.39 8.48 4.82
N MET A 28 -3.26 8.19 5.46
CA MET A 28 -2.50 6.98 5.14
C MET A 28 -3.08 5.81 5.92
N ALA A 29 -3.79 4.91 5.24
CA ALA A 29 -4.46 3.78 5.87
C ALA A 29 -3.48 2.67 6.30
N PHE A 30 -2.30 2.62 5.68
CA PHE A 30 -1.21 1.70 6.03
C PHE A 30 0.12 2.21 5.45
N GLY A 31 1.23 1.72 6.00
CA GLY A 31 2.60 2.11 5.64
C GLY A 31 3.07 3.42 6.27
N ARG A 32 2.26 4.05 7.14
CA ARG A 32 2.58 5.38 7.70
C ARG A 32 3.69 5.29 8.74
N THR A 33 4.89 5.69 8.34
CA THR A 33 5.95 6.09 9.27
C THR A 33 5.90 7.58 9.48
N GLU A 34 6.03 8.43 8.45
CA GLU A 34 6.12 9.89 8.56
C GLU A 34 4.80 10.63 8.24
N SER A 35 4.91 11.93 7.91
CA SER A 35 3.83 12.70 7.31
C SER A 35 3.37 12.04 6.01
N ALA A 36 2.07 12.07 5.74
CA ALA A 36 1.48 11.50 4.53
C ALA A 36 2.04 12.12 3.25
N SER A 37 2.27 13.44 3.25
CA SER A 37 2.86 14.17 2.13
C SER A 37 4.34 13.83 1.94
N MET A 38 5.11 13.76 3.03
CA MET A 38 6.53 13.39 2.99
C MET A 38 6.72 11.97 2.45
N LEU A 39 5.87 11.01 2.89
CA LEU A 39 5.90 9.66 2.34
C LEU A 39 5.50 9.63 0.87
N TRP A 40 4.47 10.38 0.47
CA TRP A 40 4.09 10.49 -0.94
C TRP A 40 5.26 11.00 -1.79
N GLU A 41 5.93 12.07 -1.36
CA GLU A 41 7.07 12.64 -2.06
C GLU A 41 8.30 11.74 -2.08
N SER A 42 8.40 10.75 -1.18
CA SER A 42 9.53 9.80 -1.18
C SER A 42 9.26 8.53 -1.96
N VAL A 43 8.02 8.02 -1.98
CA VAL A 43 7.67 6.76 -2.65
C VAL A 43 6.87 6.91 -3.95
N TRP A 44 6.34 8.09 -4.23
CA TRP A 44 5.51 8.36 -5.41
C TRP A 44 6.23 9.24 -6.45
N VAL A 45 7.55 9.13 -6.54
CA VAL A 45 8.38 9.98 -7.42
C VAL A 45 8.36 9.48 -8.86
N SER A 46 8.11 10.38 -9.82
CA SER A 46 8.13 10.05 -11.26
C SER A 46 9.53 9.68 -11.79
N VAL A 47 10.60 10.13 -11.12
CA VAL A 47 11.99 9.92 -11.55
C VAL A 47 12.44 8.44 -11.49
N TRP A 48 11.71 7.59 -10.77
CA TRP A 48 12.08 6.18 -10.64
C TRP A 48 12.05 5.44 -11.98
N GLU A 49 11.20 5.87 -12.91
CA GLU A 49 11.08 5.27 -14.24
C GLU A 49 12.32 5.49 -15.11
N VAL A 50 13.06 6.58 -14.88
CA VAL A 50 14.22 6.97 -15.71
C VAL A 50 15.56 6.50 -15.14
N ILE A 51 15.60 5.99 -13.91
CA ILE A 51 16.82 5.44 -13.28
C ILE A 51 16.79 3.92 -13.45
N PRO A 52 17.64 3.31 -14.30
CA PRO A 52 17.55 1.89 -14.62
C PRO A 52 17.60 0.96 -13.41
N LEU A 53 18.45 1.28 -12.43
CA LEU A 53 18.57 0.52 -11.18
C LEU A 53 17.31 0.58 -10.30
N LEU A 54 16.51 1.65 -10.40
CA LEU A 54 15.25 1.78 -9.68
C LEU A 54 14.09 1.17 -10.47
N ALA A 55 14.08 1.35 -11.80
CA ALA A 55 13.11 0.70 -12.68
C ALA A 55 13.14 -0.83 -12.55
N GLN A 56 14.32 -1.42 -12.33
CA GLN A 56 14.48 -2.86 -12.08
C GLN A 56 13.94 -3.33 -10.71
N ARG A 57 13.62 -2.41 -9.78
CA ARG A 57 13.08 -2.79 -8.45
C ARG A 57 11.63 -3.25 -8.51
N GLY A 58 10.94 -3.11 -9.65
CA GLY A 58 9.56 -3.57 -9.80
C GLY A 58 8.57 -2.78 -8.95
N ILE A 59 8.84 -1.50 -8.73
CA ILE A 59 7.95 -0.63 -7.95
C ILE A 59 6.69 -0.35 -8.78
N SER A 60 5.53 -0.65 -8.21
CA SER A 60 4.23 -0.45 -8.83
C SER A 60 3.45 0.64 -8.10
N ARG A 61 2.81 1.53 -8.86
CA ARG A 61 1.93 2.58 -8.34
C ARG A 61 0.55 2.38 -8.94
N MET A 62 -0.43 2.17 -8.09
CA MET A 62 -1.76 1.74 -8.52
C MET A 62 -2.86 2.39 -7.70
N LYS A 63 -4.05 2.44 -8.29
CA LYS A 63 -5.30 2.67 -7.58
C LYS A 63 -6.04 1.34 -7.49
N LEU A 64 -6.38 0.95 -6.27
CA LEU A 64 -7.24 -0.20 -5.98
C LEU A 64 -8.58 0.32 -5.48
N ASP A 65 -9.67 -0.09 -6.11
CA ASP A 65 -11.03 0.22 -5.68
C ASP A 65 -11.74 -1.08 -5.30
N ALA A 66 -12.06 -1.25 -4.01
CA ALA A 66 -12.80 -2.41 -3.51
C ALA A 66 -14.14 -1.95 -2.93
N SER A 67 -15.25 -2.31 -3.60
CA SER A 67 -16.61 -1.92 -3.18
C SER A 67 -16.78 -0.41 -2.90
N GLY A 68 -16.19 0.45 -3.75
CA GLY A 68 -16.23 1.90 -3.62
C GLY A 68 -15.20 2.45 -2.61
N HIS A 69 -14.38 1.59 -1.99
CA HIS A 69 -13.22 2.00 -1.23
C HIS A 69 -12.01 2.12 -2.16
N GLY A 70 -11.80 3.31 -2.69
CA GLY A 70 -10.61 3.67 -3.47
C GLY A 70 -9.40 3.98 -2.59
N VAL A 71 -8.27 3.35 -2.92
CA VAL A 71 -6.97 3.52 -2.26
C VAL A 71 -5.89 3.71 -3.33
N LEU A 72 -5.04 4.70 -3.14
CA LEU A 72 -3.80 4.85 -3.90
C LEU A 72 -2.70 4.07 -3.17
N ILE A 73 -2.03 3.17 -3.89
CA ILE A 73 -1.07 2.23 -3.33
C ILE A 73 0.25 2.31 -4.08
N CYS A 74 1.34 2.51 -3.34
CA CYS A 74 2.68 2.24 -3.81
C CYS A 74 3.11 0.89 -3.27
N ALA A 75 3.56 0.01 -4.16
CA ALA A 75 4.00 -1.35 -3.85
C ALA A 75 5.45 -1.53 -4.27
N GLN A 76 6.30 -1.95 -3.35
CA GLN A 76 7.73 -2.15 -3.60
C GLN A 76 8.18 -3.53 -3.11
N PRO A 77 8.70 -4.40 -4.00
CA PRO A 77 9.35 -5.63 -3.59
C PRO A 77 10.51 -5.38 -2.64
N VAL A 78 10.63 -6.19 -1.59
CA VAL A 78 11.74 -6.10 -0.65
C VAL A 78 13.04 -6.52 -1.35
N PRO A 79 14.12 -5.71 -1.33
CA PRO A 79 15.33 -5.98 -2.12
C PRO A 79 16.00 -7.34 -1.87
N HIS A 80 15.89 -7.88 -0.65
CA HIS A 80 16.52 -9.15 -0.26
C HIS A 80 15.57 -10.36 -0.32
N ASP A 81 14.26 -10.12 -0.44
CA ASP A 81 13.26 -11.16 -0.68
C ASP A 81 12.11 -10.59 -1.54
N PRO A 82 12.21 -10.70 -2.88
CA PRO A 82 11.25 -10.10 -3.79
C PRO A 82 9.87 -10.78 -3.77
N ARG A 83 9.70 -11.85 -2.96
CA ARG A 83 8.39 -12.47 -2.72
C ARG A 83 7.58 -11.72 -1.66
N ILE A 84 8.21 -10.81 -0.93
CA ILE A 84 7.59 -9.91 0.04
C ILE A 84 7.48 -8.53 -0.61
N VAL A 85 6.34 -7.87 -0.38
CA VAL A 85 6.09 -6.52 -0.90
C VAL A 85 5.73 -5.55 0.22
N ASP A 86 6.41 -4.42 0.27
CA ASP A 86 6.05 -3.26 1.10
C ASP A 86 4.92 -2.49 0.44
N LEU A 87 3.85 -2.18 1.19
CA LEU A 87 2.80 -1.30 0.69
C LEU A 87 2.65 -0.03 1.54
N TRP A 88 2.41 1.08 0.83
CA TRP A 88 1.96 2.35 1.38
C TRP A 88 0.63 2.71 0.74
N GLY A 89 -0.36 3.09 1.55
CA GLY A 89 -1.74 3.30 1.10
C GLY A 89 -2.32 4.62 1.55
N TRP A 90 -2.88 5.39 0.62
CA TRP A 90 -3.63 6.62 0.87
C TRP A 90 -5.09 6.44 0.48
N SER A 91 -6.00 6.80 1.37
CA SER A 91 -7.44 6.66 1.15
C SER A 91 -8.23 7.68 1.96
N ALA A 92 -9.49 7.91 1.60
CA ALA A 92 -10.38 8.76 2.38
C ALA A 92 -10.91 8.06 3.66
N ARG A 93 -10.76 6.74 3.78
CA ARG A 93 -11.32 5.92 4.86
C ARG A 93 -10.27 4.96 5.41
N PRO A 94 -10.30 4.61 6.71
CA PRO A 94 -9.40 3.62 7.30
C PRO A 94 -9.52 2.25 6.64
N MET A 95 -8.48 1.43 6.78
CA MET A 95 -8.51 0.05 6.26
C MET A 95 -9.69 -0.74 6.87
N ASN A 96 -10.32 -1.56 6.03
CA ASN A 96 -11.42 -2.43 6.43
C ASN A 96 -11.17 -3.86 5.92
N PRO A 97 -11.93 -4.86 6.39
CA PRO A 97 -11.73 -6.25 5.98
C PRO A 97 -11.84 -6.47 4.46
N VAL A 98 -12.76 -5.78 3.78
CA VAL A 98 -12.97 -5.92 2.33
C VAL A 98 -11.74 -5.46 1.56
N LEU A 99 -11.14 -4.33 1.95
CA LEU A 99 -9.91 -3.82 1.37
C LEU A 99 -8.74 -4.77 1.66
N LEU A 100 -8.62 -5.27 2.90
CA LEU A 100 -7.56 -6.21 3.25
C LEU A 100 -7.65 -7.50 2.42
N THR A 101 -8.86 -8.03 2.20
CA THR A 101 -9.10 -9.17 1.31
C THR A 101 -8.70 -8.85 -0.13
N ALA A 102 -9.02 -7.65 -0.63
CA ALA A 102 -8.63 -7.23 -1.98
C ALA A 102 -7.10 -7.12 -2.13
N LEU A 103 -6.40 -6.57 -1.13
CA LEU A 103 -4.94 -6.49 -1.10
C LEU A 103 -4.30 -7.88 -1.12
N ARG A 104 -4.81 -8.82 -0.31
CA ARG A 104 -4.32 -10.21 -0.26
C ARG A 104 -4.52 -10.93 -1.60
N ASP A 105 -5.70 -10.82 -2.20
CA ASP A 105 -5.99 -11.44 -3.50
C ASP A 105 -5.14 -10.82 -4.63
N TRP A 106 -4.98 -9.49 -4.63
CA TRP A 106 -4.08 -8.82 -5.57
C TRP A 106 -2.64 -9.32 -5.43
N ALA A 107 -2.11 -9.35 -4.20
CA ALA A 107 -0.74 -9.78 -3.94
C ALA A 107 -0.49 -11.21 -4.40
N HIS A 108 -1.46 -12.11 -4.15
CA HIS A 108 -1.39 -13.49 -4.61
C HIS A 108 -1.38 -13.59 -6.15
N ARG A 109 -2.17 -12.77 -6.86
CA ARG A 109 -2.16 -12.74 -8.34
C ARG A 109 -0.83 -12.21 -8.89
N GLU A 110 -0.21 -11.26 -8.21
CA GLU A 110 1.12 -10.75 -8.52
C GLU A 110 2.25 -11.67 -8.04
N LYS A 111 1.92 -12.85 -7.49
CA LYS A 111 2.85 -13.88 -7.00
C LYS A 111 3.69 -13.46 -5.78
N TYR A 112 3.24 -12.46 -5.04
CA TYR A 112 3.78 -12.17 -3.72
C TYR A 112 3.24 -13.17 -2.69
N HIS A 113 4.12 -13.62 -1.81
CA HIS A 113 3.81 -14.57 -0.74
C HIS A 113 3.42 -13.87 0.56
N ALA A 114 3.92 -12.66 0.79
CA ALA A 114 3.64 -11.89 1.99
C ALA A 114 3.51 -10.40 1.69
N LEU A 115 2.62 -9.74 2.44
CA LEU A 115 2.47 -8.30 2.48
C LEU A 115 3.16 -7.78 3.74
N ARG A 116 4.02 -6.77 3.62
CA ARG A 116 4.61 -6.07 4.76
C ARG A 116 4.02 -4.67 4.85
N LEU A 117 3.40 -4.37 5.99
CA LEU A 117 2.63 -3.15 6.23
C LEU A 117 2.93 -2.62 7.62
N ILE A 118 3.05 -1.30 7.74
CA ILE A 118 3.04 -0.63 9.03
C ILE A 118 1.60 -0.15 9.29
N VAL A 119 1.01 -0.57 10.40
CA VAL A 119 -0.37 -0.25 10.74
C VAL A 119 -0.47 0.16 12.20
N ASP A 120 -1.51 0.90 12.56
CA ASP A 120 -1.83 1.15 13.96
C ASP A 120 -2.43 -0.09 14.64
N SER A 121 -2.57 -0.03 15.96
CA SER A 121 -3.05 -1.17 16.76
C SER A 121 -4.50 -1.57 16.46
N GLU A 122 -5.35 -0.62 16.06
CA GLU A 122 -6.75 -0.91 15.69
C GLU A 122 -6.79 -1.72 14.39
N THR A 123 -6.05 -1.24 13.39
CA THR A 123 -5.92 -1.86 12.08
C THR A 123 -5.20 -3.21 12.16
N ALA A 124 -4.23 -3.38 13.07
CA ALA A 124 -3.57 -4.66 13.34
C ALA A 124 -4.57 -5.76 13.74
N GLY A 125 -5.65 -5.40 14.46
CA GLY A 125 -6.72 -6.32 14.84
C GLY A 125 -7.46 -6.95 13.65
N LEU A 126 -7.42 -6.33 12.46
CA LEU A 126 -8.06 -6.84 11.24
C LEU A 126 -7.34 -8.05 10.65
N PHE A 127 -6.05 -8.25 10.95
CA PHE A 127 -5.24 -9.28 10.30
C PHE A 127 -5.44 -10.68 10.88
N GLY A 128 -5.91 -10.78 12.13
CA GLY A 128 -6.15 -12.05 12.82
C GLY A 128 -4.87 -12.85 13.04
N THR A 129 -5.00 -14.18 12.98
CA THR A 129 -3.90 -15.13 13.22
C THR A 129 -2.89 -15.23 12.09
N ASP A 130 -3.20 -14.67 10.92
CA ASP A 130 -2.38 -14.79 9.71
C ASP A 130 -1.28 -13.73 9.62
N ALA A 131 -1.21 -12.81 10.60
CA ALA A 131 -0.17 -11.80 10.68
C ALA A 131 0.91 -12.19 11.69
N GLU A 132 2.15 -12.10 11.25
CA GLU A 132 3.31 -12.04 12.12
C GLU A 132 3.59 -10.56 12.44
N SER A 133 3.64 -10.22 13.74
CA SER A 133 3.97 -8.87 14.19
C SER A 133 5.47 -8.76 14.41
N ASP A 134 6.10 -7.82 13.71
CA ASP A 134 7.46 -7.38 14.00
C ASP A 134 7.41 -6.09 14.86
N PRO A 135 8.00 -6.05 16.06
CA PRO A 135 7.99 -4.86 16.90
C PRO A 135 8.69 -3.69 16.20
N PHE A 136 7.90 -2.70 15.78
CA PHE A 136 8.37 -1.42 15.26
C PHE A 136 8.14 -0.31 16.30
N SER A 137 9.16 0.49 16.61
CA SER A 137 9.01 1.67 17.46
C SER A 137 9.73 2.87 16.83
N ARG A 138 9.12 4.05 16.94
CA ARG A 138 9.75 5.30 16.51
C ARG A 138 9.46 6.41 17.50
N ILE A 139 10.53 7.00 18.03
CA ILE A 139 10.47 8.14 18.94
C ILE A 139 10.55 9.41 18.10
N THR A 140 9.51 10.24 18.17
CA THR A 140 9.50 11.55 17.49
C THR A 140 9.82 12.62 18.51
N PHE A 141 10.93 13.35 18.31
CA PHE A 141 11.27 14.51 19.14
C PHE A 141 10.63 15.76 18.52
N ALA A 142 9.77 16.44 19.28
CA ALA A 142 9.30 17.77 18.90
C ALA A 142 10.24 18.81 19.52
N LEU A 143 10.76 19.72 18.70
CA LEU A 143 11.34 20.97 19.20
C LEU A 143 10.18 21.83 19.71
N GLN A 144 10.17 22.16 21.01
CA GLN A 144 9.36 23.27 21.49
C GLN A 144 9.96 24.54 20.90
N VAL A 145 9.25 25.17 19.97
CA VAL A 145 9.56 26.48 19.39
C VAL A 145 8.61 27.51 19.98
#